data_AF-A0A6I3L5K0-F1
#
_entry.id   AF-A0A6I3L5K0-F1
#
_cell.length_a   1.000
_cell.length_b   1.000
_cell.length_c   1.000
_cell.angle_alpha   90.00
_cell.angle_beta   90.00
_cell.angle_gamma   90.00
#
_symmetry.space_group_name_H-M   'P 1'
#
loop_
_entity.id
_entity.type
_entity.pdbx_description
1 polymer ?
#
loop_
_entity_poly.entity_id
_entity_poly.type
_entity_poly.pdbx_seq_one_letter_code
_entity_poly.pdbx_strand_id
1 'polypeptide(L)'
;MNDDEYSVDLNELDSIVTRLSDLAKFLTDQFAAMDTKVTTLRAGSWDSDAAAAYEDAHRQWLAGAKEFAQGVSDMSTAASNAHHHYTAAIGANIQMFRGR
;
A
#
# COMPACT_ATOMS: atom_id res chain seq x y z
N MET A 1 -4.26 33.40 -15.40
CA MET A 1 -4.75 32.09 -14.93
C MET A 1 -3.63 31.55 -14.09
N ASN A 2 -3.78 31.59 -12.77
CA ASN A 2 -2.85 30.91 -11.89
C ASN A 2 -3.26 29.45 -11.99
N ASP A 3 -2.51 28.67 -12.76
CA ASP A 3 -2.53 27.22 -12.61
C ASP A 3 -2.09 26.99 -11.18
N ASP A 4 -3.04 26.65 -10.31
CA ASP A 4 -2.73 26.06 -9.01
C ASP A 4 -2.03 24.74 -9.34
N GLU A 5 -0.71 24.84 -9.52
CA GLU A 5 0.18 23.75 -9.86
C GLU A 5 0.11 22.77 -8.69
N TYR A 6 -0.77 21.78 -8.84
CA TYR A 6 -0.77 20.59 -8.00
C TYR A 6 0.54 19.84 -8.26
N SER A 7 1.63 20.36 -7.70
CA SER A 7 2.92 19.71 -7.66
C SER A 7 2.85 18.66 -6.56
N VAL A 8 2.74 17.39 -6.96
CA VAL A 8 2.91 16.27 -6.05
C VAL A 8 4.39 16.22 -5.68
N ASP A 9 4.73 16.48 -4.42
CA ASP A 9 6.07 16.23 -3.91
C ASP A 9 6.31 14.72 -3.89
N LEU A 10 7.08 14.24 -4.87
CA LEU A 10 7.40 12.82 -4.98
C LEU A 10 8.16 12.28 -3.76
N ASN A 11 8.91 13.11 -3.04
CA ASN A 11 9.59 12.66 -1.83
C ASN A 11 8.59 12.44 -0.69
N GLU A 12 7.58 13.30 -0.57
CA GLU A 12 6.50 13.12 0.40
C GLU A 12 5.67 11.88 0.06
N LEU A 13 5.36 11.69 -1.22
CA LEU A 13 4.68 10.49 -1.70
C LEU A 13 5.46 9.21 -1.38
N ASP A 14 6.75 9.16 -1.68
CA ASP A 14 7.61 8.01 -1.36
C ASP A 14 7.65 7.74 0.15
N SER A 15 7.65 8.79 0.97
CA SER A 15 7.57 8.67 2.44
C SER A 15 6.26 8.06 2.90
N ILE A 16 5.13 8.51 2.33
CA ILE A 16 3.80 7.97 2.63
C ILE A 16 3.71 6.50 2.20
N VAL A 17 4.20 6.17 1.01
CA VAL A 17 4.21 4.80 0.48
C VAL A 17 5.03 3.87 1.36
N THR A 18 6.20 4.33 1.80
CA THR A 18 7.05 3.59 2.74
C THR A 18 6.29 3.30 4.04
N ARG A 19 5.69 4.33 4.66
CA ARG A 19 4.93 4.18 5.92
C ARG A 19 3.75 3.23 5.79
N LEU A 20 3.00 3.32 4.69
CA LEU A 20 1.84 2.47 4.44
C LEU A 20 2.27 1.01 4.17
N SER A 21 3.40 0.81 3.49
CA SER A 21 4.00 -0.52 3.26
C SER A 21 4.46 -1.14 4.58
N ASP A 22 5.13 -0.36 5.44
CA ASP A 22 5.55 -0.80 6.77
C ASP A 22 4.35 -1.17 7.65
N LEU A 23 3.27 -0.38 7.60
CA LEU A 23 2.02 -0.70 8.29
C LEU A 23 1.43 -2.02 7.80
N ALA A 24 1.38 -2.24 6.49
CA ALA A 24 0.82 -3.47 5.93
C ALA A 24 1.65 -4.70 6.33
N LYS A 25 2.98 -4.56 6.35
CA LYS A 25 3.89 -5.58 6.87
C LYS A 25 3.64 -5.85 8.35
N PHE A 26 3.54 -4.80 9.16
CA PHE A 26 3.24 -4.90 10.59
C PHE A 26 1.92 -5.63 10.86
N LEU A 27 0.85 -5.31 10.12
CA LEU A 27 -0.45 -5.98 10.25
C LEU A 27 -0.35 -7.48 9.88
N THR A 28 0.36 -7.78 8.79
CA THR A 28 0.58 -9.17 8.35
C THR A 28 1.35 -9.97 9.41
N ASP A 29 2.41 -9.40 9.97
CA ASP A 29 3.21 -10.04 11.02
C ASP A 29 2.39 -10.27 12.30
N GLN A 30 1.53 -9.31 12.68
CA GLN A 30 0.62 -9.48 13.81
C GLN A 30 -0.42 -10.56 13.59
N PHE A 31 -1.00 -10.65 12.38
CA PHE A 31 -1.91 -11.73 12.06
C PHE A 31 -1.22 -13.09 12.12
N ALA A 32 -0.02 -13.24 11.56
CA ALA A 32 0.76 -14.48 11.67
C ALA A 32 1.05 -14.87 13.14
N ALA A 33 1.36 -13.88 13.99
CA ALA A 33 1.56 -14.11 15.42
C ALA A 33 0.26 -14.54 16.13
N MET A 34 -0.89 -13.98 15.76
CA MET A 34 -2.20 -14.42 16.28
C MET A 34 -2.53 -15.84 15.83
N ASP A 35 -2.22 -16.21 14.58
CA ASP A 35 -2.48 -17.53 14.03
C ASP A 35 -1.72 -18.63 14.79
N THR A 36 -0.47 -18.34 15.18
CA THR A 36 0.34 -19.23 16.03
C THR A 36 -0.33 -19.47 17.39
N LYS A 37 -0.87 -18.41 18.00
CA LYS A 37 -1.57 -18.51 19.30
C LYS A 37 -2.87 -19.30 19.17
N VAL A 38 -3.64 -19.07 18.11
CA VAL A 38 -4.90 -19.79 17.87
C VAL A 38 -4.65 -21.26 17.56
N THR A 39 -3.61 -21.60 16.81
CA THR A 39 -3.21 -22.99 16.58
C THR A 39 -2.91 -23.71 17.90
N THR A 40 -2.23 -23.02 18.83
CA THR A 40 -1.96 -23.54 20.18
C THR A 40 -3.24 -23.78 20.98
N LEU A 41 -4.22 -22.86 20.90
CA LEU A 41 -5.52 -23.01 21.57
C LEU A 41 -6.37 -24.14 20.98
N ARG A 42 -6.33 -24.32 19.65
CA ARG A 42 -7.03 -25.43 18.96
C ARG A 42 -6.49 -26.80 19.35
N ALA A 43 -5.17 -26.93 19.52
CA ALA A 43 -4.56 -28.15 20.04
C ALA A 43 -5.08 -28.51 21.45
N GLY A 44 -5.57 -27.53 22.21
CA GLY A 44 -6.17 -27.69 23.54
C GLY A 44 -7.67 -27.98 23.57
N SER A 45 -8.32 -28.31 22.44
CA SER A 45 -9.77 -28.58 22.30
C SER A 45 -10.65 -27.34 22.09
N TRP A 46 -10.12 -26.24 21.54
CA TRP A 46 -10.96 -25.16 21.04
C TRP A 46 -11.57 -25.51 19.68
N ASP A 47 -12.62 -26.34 19.70
CA ASP A 47 -13.44 -26.72 18.54
C ASP A 47 -14.88 -26.26 18.80
N SER A 48 -15.24 -25.10 18.26
CA SER A 48 -16.56 -24.48 18.43
C SER A 48 -16.90 -23.53 17.29
N ASP A 49 -18.16 -23.10 17.21
CA ASP A 49 -18.61 -22.10 16.24
C ASP A 49 -17.78 -20.80 16.29
N ALA A 50 -17.30 -20.43 17.49
CA ALA A 50 -16.42 -19.27 17.66
C ALA A 50 -15.03 -19.50 17.04
N ALA A 51 -14.50 -20.73 17.07
CA ALA A 51 -13.25 -21.07 16.43
C ALA A 51 -13.37 -21.01 14.89
N ALA A 52 -14.51 -21.43 14.34
CA ALA A 52 -14.79 -21.34 12.91
C ALA A 52 -14.96 -19.88 12.45
N ALA A 53 -15.73 -19.07 13.19
CA ALA A 53 -15.93 -17.65 12.90
C ALA A 53 -14.61 -16.86 12.99
N TYR A 54 -13.74 -17.18 13.95
CA TYR A 54 -12.41 -16.59 14.03
C TYR A 54 -11.57 -16.88 12.79
N GLU A 55 -11.54 -18.14 12.32
CA GLU A 55 -10.72 -18.51 11.16
C GLU A 55 -11.19 -17.84 9.87
N ASP A 56 -12.50 -17.69 9.70
CA ASP A 56 -13.05 -16.95 8.57
C ASP A 56 -12.66 -15.46 8.62
N ALA A 57 -12.84 -14.81 9.77
CA ALA A 57 -12.41 -13.43 9.98
C ALA A 57 -10.90 -13.26 9.77
N HIS A 58 -10.09 -14.21 10.25
CA HIS A 58 -8.65 -14.20 10.10
C HIS A 58 -8.23 -14.26 8.63
N ARG A 59 -8.85 -15.16 7.85
CA ARG A 59 -8.62 -15.27 6.41
C ARG A 59 -8.96 -13.97 5.69
N GLN A 60 -10.08 -13.34 6.04
CA GLN A 60 -10.49 -12.06 5.45
C GLN A 60 -9.52 -10.93 5.80
N TRP A 61 -9.04 -10.86 7.03
CA TRP A 61 -8.06 -9.84 7.44
C TRP A 61 -6.70 -10.01 6.75
N LEU A 62 -6.22 -11.26 6.61
CA LEU A 62 -4.98 -11.53 5.87
C LEU A 62 -5.11 -11.17 4.38
N ALA A 63 -6.26 -11.46 3.77
CA ALA A 63 -6.53 -11.06 2.38
C ALA A 63 -6.55 -9.53 2.25
N GLY A 64 -7.31 -8.85 3.11
CA GLY A 64 -7.42 -7.39 3.11
C GLY A 64 -6.09 -6.67 3.36
N ALA A 65 -5.24 -7.19 4.26
CA ALA A 65 -3.90 -6.62 4.49
C ALA A 65 -3.00 -6.72 3.26
N LYS A 66 -3.08 -7.84 2.52
CA LYS A 66 -2.34 -8.02 1.26
C LYS A 66 -2.86 -7.11 0.16
N GLU A 67 -4.18 -7.01 0.00
CA GLU A 67 -4.81 -6.11 -0.98
C GLU A 67 -4.47 -4.65 -0.70
N PHE A 68 -4.50 -4.23 0.57
CA PHE A 68 -4.09 -2.89 0.99
C PHE A 68 -2.62 -2.60 0.63
N ALA A 69 -1.70 -3.52 0.93
CA ALA A 69 -0.29 -3.38 0.58
C ALA A 69 -0.09 -3.21 -0.93
N GLN A 70 -0.76 -4.04 -1.73
CA GLN A 70 -0.67 -4.00 -3.18
C GLN A 70 -1.20 -2.67 -3.73
N GLY A 71 -2.37 -2.23 -3.27
CA GLY A 71 -2.98 -0.97 -3.72
C GLY A 71 -2.13 0.26 -3.43
N VAL A 72 -1.44 0.29 -2.28
CA VAL A 72 -0.48 1.35 -1.93
C VAL A 72 0.70 1.37 -2.90
N SER A 73 1.26 0.20 -3.21
CA SER A 73 2.37 0.06 -4.17
C SER A 73 1.96 0.48 -5.59
N ASP A 74 0.76 0.11 -6.01
CA ASP A 74 0.22 0.44 -7.33
C ASP A 74 0.00 1.95 -7.47
N MET A 75 -0.56 2.58 -6.43
CA MET A 75 -0.76 4.04 -6.39
C MET A 75 0.58 4.79 -6.45
N SER A 76 1.59 4.33 -5.71
CA SER A 76 2.95 4.89 -5.77
C SER A 76 3.51 4.87 -7.19
N THR A 77 3.44 3.69 -7.82
CA THR A 77 3.94 3.48 -9.18
C THR A 77 3.22 4.39 -10.18
N ALA A 78 1.89 4.49 -10.08
CA ALA A 78 1.09 5.34 -10.95
C ALA A 78 1.46 6.82 -10.82
N ALA A 79 1.68 7.30 -9.59
CA ALA A 79 2.04 8.70 -9.35
C ALA A 79 3.48 9.03 -9.77
N SER A 80 4.44 8.11 -9.57
CA SER A 80 5.81 8.25 -10.09
C SER A 80 5.83 8.33 -11.62
N ASN A 81 5.08 7.45 -12.30
CA ASN A 81 4.95 7.47 -13.75
C ASN A 81 4.32 8.76 -14.27
N ALA A 82 3.27 9.26 -13.61
CA ALA A 82 2.61 10.51 -13.97
C ALA A 82 3.60 11.69 -13.88
N HIS A 83 4.34 11.80 -12.78
CA HIS A 83 5.33 12.86 -12.61
C HIS A 83 6.45 12.78 -13.67
N HIS A 84 6.97 11.59 -13.96
CA HIS A 84 7.99 11.43 -15.00
C HIS A 84 7.48 11.90 -16.38
N HIS A 85 6.25 11.54 -16.75
CA HIS A 85 5.63 11.99 -18.00
C HIS A 85 5.46 13.51 -18.05
N TYR A 86 4.99 14.15 -16.96
CA TYR A 86 4.83 15.60 -16.90
C TYR A 86 6.17 16.33 -17.00
N THR A 87 7.18 15.91 -16.23
CA THR A 87 8.51 16.50 -16.24
C THR A 87 9.19 16.36 -17.61
N ALA A 88 9.06 15.20 -18.27
CA ALA A 88 9.58 14.98 -19.61
C ALA A 88 8.89 15.88 -20.65
N ALA A 89 7.56 16.03 -20.58
CA ALA A 89 6.80 16.90 -21.47
C ALA A 89 7.19 18.38 -21.31
N ILE A 90 7.36 18.84 -20.07
CA ILE A 90 7.85 20.20 -19.77
C ILE A 90 9.26 20.40 -20.33
N GLY A 91 10.17 19.45 -20.10
CA GLY A 91 11.54 19.50 -20.62
C GLY A 91 11.60 19.58 -22.14
N ALA A 92 10.82 18.73 -22.83
CA ALA A 92 10.70 18.74 -24.29
C ALA A 92 10.17 20.08 -24.82
N ASN A 93 9.13 20.63 -24.17
CA ASN A 93 8.58 21.94 -24.52
C ASN A 93 9.62 23.05 -24.34
N ILE A 94 10.32 23.09 -23.21
CA ILE A 94 11.38 24.08 -22.96
C ILE A 94 12.48 23.99 -24.02
N GLN A 95 12.90 22.79 -24.40
CA GLN A 95 13.94 22.58 -25.42
C GLN A 95 13.49 23.06 -26.80
N MET A 96 12.22 22.79 -27.15
CA MET A 96 11.61 23.23 -28.40
C MET A 96 11.43 24.75 -28.47
N PHE A 97 11.07 25.40 -27.36
CA PHE A 97 10.91 26.86 -27.28
C PHE A 97 12.23 27.62 -27.16
N ARG A 98 13.29 27.02 -26.60
CA ARG A 98 14.65 27.61 -26.55
C ARG A 98 15.45 27.42 -27.85
N GLY A 99 15.03 26.48 -28.70
CA GLY A 99 15.63 26.22 -30.01
C GLY A 99 15.05 27.05 -31.17
N ARG A 100 14.16 28.01 -30.87
CA ARG A 100 13.68 29.05 -31.80
C ARG A 100 14.25 30.40 -31.38
#